data_AF-A0A1Q5UFC2-F1
#
_entry.id   AF-A0A1Q5UFC2-F1
#
_cell.length_a   1.000
_cell.length_b   1.000
_cell.length_c   1.000
_cell.angle_alpha   90.00
_cell.angle_beta   90.00
_cell.angle_gamma   90.00
#
_symmetry.space_group_name_H-M   'P 1'
#
loop_
_entity.id
_entity.type
_entity.pdbx_description
1 polymer ?
#
loop_
_entity_poly.entity_id
_entity_poly.type
_entity_poly.pdbx_seq_one_letter_code
_entity_poly.pdbx_strand_id
1 'polypeptide(L)' 'ADAAERKDAVDKAKAIVSFNLKNEKGEEASWYLDLKNKGEVGQGAAPAGAKADGEC' A
#
# COMPACT_ATOMS: atom_id res chain seq x y z
N ALA A 1 -4.88 -17.20 -18.24
CA ALA A 1 -4.81 -16.26 -17.11
C ALA A 1 -3.39 -15.64 -16.95
N ASP A 2 -2.77 -15.34 -18.10
CA ASP A 2 -2.27 -14.03 -18.54
C ASP A 2 -1.53 -13.15 -17.52
N ALA A 3 -0.25 -13.45 -17.35
CA ALA A 3 0.71 -12.57 -16.66
C ALA A 3 0.78 -11.16 -17.28
N ALA A 4 0.48 -11.02 -18.57
CA ALA A 4 0.42 -9.74 -19.27
C ALA A 4 -0.77 -8.90 -18.78
N GLU A 5 -1.94 -9.50 -18.61
CA GLU A 5 -3.15 -8.83 -18.11
C GLU A 5 -2.98 -8.40 -16.65
N ARG A 6 -2.27 -9.21 -15.86
CA ARG A 6 -1.88 -8.85 -14.48
C ARG A 6 -0.93 -7.65 -14.43
N LYS A 7 0.05 -7.57 -15.34
CA LYS A 7 0.96 -6.42 -15.42
C LYS A 7 0.22 -5.16 -15.84
N ASP A 8 -0.60 -5.25 -16.88
CA ASP A 8 -1.36 -4.12 -17.41
C ASP A 8 -2.35 -3.56 -16.37
N ALA A 9 -2.97 -4.45 -15.58
CA ALA A 9 -3.80 -4.07 -14.45
C ALA A 9 -3.01 -3.39 -13.33
N VAL A 10 -1.80 -3.86 -13.01
CA VAL A 10 -0.93 -3.24 -11.99
C VAL A 10 -0.47 -1.84 -12.43
N ASP A 11 -0.06 -1.68 -13.69
CA ASP A 11 0.34 -0.40 -14.27
C ASP A 11 -0.83 0.60 -14.36
N LYS A 12 -2.04 0.12 -14.69
CA LYS A 12 -3.25 0.96 -14.77
C LYS A 12 -3.86 1.26 -13.41
N ALA A 13 -3.71 0.37 -12.43
CA ALA A 13 -4.41 0.46 -11.15
C ALA A 13 -4.07 1.76 -10.42
N LYS A 14 -2.88 2.34 -10.63
CA LYS A 14 -2.45 3.61 -10.01
C LYS A 14 -2.94 3.70 -8.56
N ALA A 15 -2.71 2.62 -7.82
CA ALA A 15 -3.33 2.38 -6.53
C ALA A 15 -2.28 2.46 -5.43
N ILE A 16 -2.72 2.91 -4.26
CA ILE A 16 -1.97 2.76 -3.02
C ILE A 16 -2.60 1.57 -2.30
N VAL A 17 -1.80 0.56 -1.99
CA VAL A 17 -2.26 -0.63 -1.27
C VAL A 17 -1.72 -0.57 0.15
N SER A 18 -2.61 -0.65 1.14
CA SER A 18 -2.25 -0.65 2.56
C SER A 18 -2.37 -2.06 3.12
N PHE A 19 -1.34 -2.52 3.82
CA PHE A 19 -1.27 -3.82 4.48
C PHE A 19 -1.14 -3.59 5.98
N ASN A 20 -1.94 -4.29 6.77
CA ASN A 20 -1.75 -4.39 8.21
C ASN A 20 -1.30 -5.82 8.53
N LEU A 21 -0.08 -5.97 9.00
CA LEU A 21 0.49 -7.26 9.39
C LEU A 21 0.48 -7.38 10.91
N LYS A 22 -0.09 -8.48 11.39
CA LYS A 22 -0.07 -8.88 12.79
C LYS A 22 0.81 -10.11 12.95
N ASN A 23 1.80 -10.05 13.82
CA ASN A 23 2.64 -11.21 14.09
C ASN A 23 2.03 -12.12 15.19
N GLU A 24 2.59 -13.31 15.39
CA GLU A 24 2.12 -14.26 16.42
C GLU A 24 2.27 -13.73 17.85
N LYS A 25 3.12 -12.72 18.07
CA LYS A 25 3.26 -12.02 19.36
C LYS A 25 2.18 -10.95 19.57
N GLY A 26 1.29 -10.75 18.61
CA GLY A 26 0.22 -9.76 18.65
C GLY A 26 0.65 -8.34 18.27
N GLU A 27 1.88 -8.16 17.79
CA GLU A 27 2.38 -6.85 17.32
C GLU A 27 1.82 -6.55 15.93
N GLU A 28 1.31 -5.34 15.75
CA GLU A 28 0.68 -4.88 14.51
C GLU A 28 1.57 -3.84 13.83
N ALA A 29 1.90 -4.08 12.56
CA ALA A 29 2.66 -3.17 11.71
C ALA A 29 1.86 -2.85 10.47
N SER A 30 1.69 -1.56 10.19
CA SER A 30 1.09 -1.09 8.94
C SER A 30 2.17 -0.76 7.93
N TRP A 31 1.95 -1.13 6.68
CA TRP A 31 2.77 -0.78 5.53
C TRP A 31 1.88 -0.29 4.39
N TYR A 32 2.40 0.58 3.54
CA TYR A 32 1.75 0.98 2.29
C TYR A 32 2.70 0.76 1.11
N LEU A 33 2.11 0.45 -0.03
CA LEU A 33 2.77 0.34 -1.33
C LEU A 33 2.11 1.35 -2.28
N ASP A 34 2.82 2.45 -2.56
CA ASP A 34 2.40 3.45 -3.55
C ASP A 34 2.80 2.96 -4.94
N LEU A 35 1.87 2.39 -5.70
CA LEU A 35 2.05 2.12 -7.14
C LEU A 35 1.44 3.24 -8.01
N LYS A 36 0.89 4.27 -7.37
CA LYS A 36 0.19 5.38 -8.02
C LYS A 36 1.13 6.47 -8.52
N ASN A 37 2.14 6.82 -7.72
CA ASN A 37 2.97 7.99 -7.97
C ASN A 37 4.41 7.60 -8.29
N LYS A 38 5.10 6.92 -7.36
CA LYS A 38 6.54 6.65 -7.47
C LYS A 38 6.93 5.17 -7.41
N GLY A 39 6.05 4.28 -6.96
CA GLY A 39 6.45 2.88 -6.74
C GLY A 39 7.21 2.71 -5.42
N GLU A 40 6.72 3.28 -4.32
CA GLU A 40 7.45 3.33 -3.04
C GLU A 40 6.76 2.50 -1.96
N VAL A 41 7.56 1.80 -1.14
CA VAL A 41 7.11 1.12 0.08
C VAL A 41 7.43 2.01 1.27
N GLY A 42 6.47 2.20 2.18
CA GLY A 42 6.71 2.84 3.46
C GLY A 42 5.97 2.17 4.62
N GLN A 43 6.46 2.42 5.83
CA GLN A 43 5.81 2.02 7.08
C GLN A 43 4.74 3.05 7.47
N GLY A 44 3.57 2.56 7.89
CA GLY A 44 2.39 3.34 8.23
C GLY A 44 1.17 2.96 7.40
N ALA A 45 0.03 3.57 7.70
CA ALA A 45 -1.22 3.33 6.98
C ALA A 45 -1.24 3.95 5.56
N ALA A 46 -0.44 5.00 5.33
CA ALA A 46 -0.39 5.76 4.08
C ALA A 46 0.91 6.61 3.98
N PRO A 47 1.32 7.05 2.77
CA PRO A 47 2.47 7.93 2.58
C PRO A 47 2.30 9.29 3.24
N ALA A 48 3.40 9.82 3.81
CA ALA A 48 3.43 11.10 4.50
C ALA A 48 2.96 12.24 3.57
N GLY A 49 1.82 12.86 3.89
CA GLY A 49 1.19 13.91 3.09
C GLY A 49 -0.09 13.48 2.37
N ALA A 50 -0.36 12.18 2.24
CA ALA A 50 -1.72 11.67 2.09
C ALA A 50 -2.30 11.62 3.51
N LYS A 51 -3.02 12.68 3.90
CA LYS A 51 -3.65 12.76 5.21
C LYS A 51 -4.44 11.47 5.43
N ALA A 52 -4.09 10.72 6.47
CA ALA A 52 -5.10 9.92 7.13
C ALA A 52 -6.08 10.97 7.69
N ASP A 53 -7.21 11.16 7.03
CA ASP A 53 -8.34 11.91 7.58
C ASP A 53 -8.80 11.16 8.83
N GLY A 54 -8.19 11.45 9.96
CA GLY A 54 -8.47 10.83 11.24
C GLY A 54 -7.22 10.53 12.04
N GLU A 55 -6.64 11.56 12.66
CA GLU A 55 -6.33 11.59 14.10
C GLU A 55 -5.70 12.95 14.45
N CYS A 56 -6.48 13.79 15.14
CA CYS A 56 -6.01 14.84 16.03
C CYS A 56 -6.45 14.45 17.43
#